data_AF-A0A2N2I419-F1
#
_entry.id   AF-A0A2N2I419-F1
#
_cell.length_a   1.000
_cell.length_b   1.000
_cell.length_c   1.000
_cell.angle_alpha   90.00
_cell.angle_beta   90.00
_cell.angle_gamma   90.00
#
_symmetry.space_group_name_H-M   'P 1'
#
loop_
_entity.id
_entity.type
_entity.pdbx_description
1 polymer ?
#
loop_
_entity_poly.entity_id
_entity_poly.type
_entity_poly.pdbx_seq_one_letter_code
_entity_poly.pdbx_strand_id
1 'polypeptide(L)'
;MASVLLLGTTVLLGVLLASPRGPAPQPSDRLAMAAQASGRPKECRKGGERSRQTRWTIWDHARQPHLLRYCDLLGRGHALLDRSPASAREAASLADQVLPGKAAPLVLTARAHVRLRDFDRALQDFQKARTIDPRSLEEPAALHDLAITQKHSGALEDAAATYRILVPRLDLLPDTDDRVAVLLEAAALAMNRGPSGLDEATALLSQARSLPLSKHSPIVLGLLALALDRASSSEQADAVLDALHRSNGAAVLATLDPASLPFLTNPNEWTAVLAITLEREDRSRAVMTWERYVDSKPPEPHLAHAKARVDSLRKAPGRP
;
A
#
# COMPACT_ATOMS: atom_id res chain seq x y z
N MET A 1 -19.41 43.46 -57.29
CA MET A 1 -18.94 44.28 -56.15
C MET A 1 -19.27 43.53 -54.86
N ALA A 2 -18.25 43.32 -54.04
CA ALA A 2 -18.24 43.03 -52.61
C ALA A 2 -19.02 41.81 -52.04
N SER A 3 -18.27 40.73 -51.83
CA SER A 3 -18.48 39.71 -50.79
C SER A 3 -18.17 40.28 -49.40
N VAL A 4 -18.95 39.95 -48.38
CA VAL A 4 -18.61 40.22 -46.96
C VAL A 4 -18.68 38.90 -46.18
N LEU A 5 -17.51 38.43 -45.77
CA LEU A 5 -17.27 37.33 -44.83
C LEU A 5 -17.29 37.89 -43.40
N LEU A 6 -18.09 37.31 -42.51
CA LEU A 6 -18.04 37.54 -41.07
C LEU A 6 -17.44 36.31 -40.40
N LEU A 7 -16.14 36.40 -40.10
CA LEU A 7 -15.40 35.48 -39.24
C LEU A 7 -15.66 35.87 -37.77
N GLY A 8 -16.41 35.05 -37.06
CA GLY A 8 -16.56 35.13 -35.61
C GLY A 8 -15.46 34.31 -34.93
N THR A 9 -14.47 34.98 -34.36
CA THR A 9 -13.43 34.38 -33.52
C THR A 9 -13.94 34.20 -32.09
N THR A 10 -14.27 32.95 -31.71
CA THR A 10 -14.54 32.56 -30.33
C THR A 10 -13.22 32.28 -29.61
N VAL A 11 -12.81 33.19 -28.72
CA VAL A 11 -11.68 33.00 -27.80
C VAL A 11 -12.18 32.14 -26.63
N LEU A 12 -11.73 30.89 -26.57
CA LEU A 12 -11.94 30.00 -25.42
C LEU A 12 -10.93 30.35 -24.32
N LEU A 13 -11.43 30.99 -23.26
CA LEU A 13 -10.68 31.33 -22.06
C LEU A 13 -10.48 30.06 -21.21
N GLY A 14 -9.26 29.54 -21.16
CA GLY A 14 -8.90 28.41 -20.31
C GLY A 14 -8.80 28.82 -18.84
N VAL A 15 -9.78 28.43 -18.02
CA VAL A 15 -9.72 28.54 -16.56
C VAL A 15 -8.89 27.38 -16.02
N LEU A 16 -7.63 27.66 -15.67
CA LEU A 16 -6.78 26.78 -14.87
C LEU A 16 -7.34 26.73 -13.45
N LEU A 17 -8.02 25.63 -13.10
CA LEU A 17 -8.39 25.31 -11.72
C LEU A 17 -7.14 24.90 -10.94
N ALA A 18 -6.44 25.88 -10.38
CA ALA A 18 -5.46 25.65 -9.32
C ALA A 18 -6.22 25.29 -8.04
N SER A 19 -6.30 24.01 -7.70
CA SER A 19 -6.81 23.59 -6.39
C SER A 19 -5.94 24.19 -5.28
N PRO A 20 -6.52 24.83 -4.25
CA PRO A 20 -5.75 25.34 -3.13
C PRO A 20 -5.14 24.17 -2.37
N ARG A 21 -3.80 24.03 -2.43
CA ARG A 21 -3.06 23.19 -1.47
C ARG A 21 -3.33 23.76 -0.08
N GLY A 22 -4.01 22.99 0.76
CA GLY A 22 -4.25 23.35 2.15
C GLY A 22 -2.93 23.66 2.88
N PRO A 23 -2.98 24.45 3.97
CA PRO A 23 -1.78 24.81 4.72
C PRO A 23 -1.06 23.55 5.21
N ALA A 24 0.26 23.49 5.01
CA ALA A 24 1.06 22.38 5.50
C ALA A 24 0.99 22.31 7.04
N PRO A 25 0.85 21.11 7.64
CA PRO A 25 0.76 20.97 9.09
C PRO A 25 2.01 21.52 9.76
N GLN A 26 1.82 22.26 10.85
CA GLN A 26 2.88 22.88 11.62
C GLN A 26 3.84 21.80 12.18
N PRO A 27 5.14 22.12 12.39
CA PRO A 27 6.10 21.17 12.96
C PRO A 27 5.68 20.57 14.30
N SER A 28 4.96 21.34 15.14
CA SER A 28 4.38 20.88 16.42
C SER A 28 3.31 19.81 16.22
N ASP A 29 2.47 19.97 15.18
CA ASP A 29 1.40 19.03 14.86
C ASP A 29 2.00 17.73 14.32
N ARG A 30 3.07 17.84 13.52
CA ARG A 30 3.82 16.67 13.04
C ARG A 30 4.48 15.88 14.17
N LEU A 31 5.03 16.56 15.18
CA LEU A 31 5.62 15.91 16.36
C LEU A 31 4.55 15.28 17.26
N ALA A 32 3.40 15.93 17.45
CA ALA A 32 2.27 15.36 18.17
C ALA A 32 1.68 14.15 17.44
N MET A 33 1.54 14.22 16.12
CA MET A 33 1.13 13.11 15.27
C MET A 33 2.15 11.97 15.29
N ALA A 34 3.46 12.26 15.22
CA ALA A 34 4.52 11.26 15.33
C ALA A 34 4.57 10.59 16.73
N ALA A 35 4.30 11.35 17.79
CA ALA A 35 4.20 10.81 19.15
C ALA A 35 2.95 9.94 19.34
N GLN A 36 1.81 10.32 18.75
CA GLN A 36 0.59 9.52 18.72
C GLN A 36 0.75 8.27 17.85
N ALA A 37 1.53 8.36 16.78
CA ALA A 37 1.91 7.27 15.89
C ALA A 37 2.96 6.34 16.48
N SER A 38 3.63 6.72 17.56
CA SER A 38 4.49 5.78 18.27
C SER A 38 3.60 4.66 18.80
N GLY A 39 3.86 3.43 18.34
CA GLY A 39 3.21 2.19 18.81
C GLY A 39 3.41 1.89 20.29
N ARG A 40 3.92 2.85 21.07
CA ARG A 40 4.04 2.75 22.51
C ARG A 40 2.65 2.67 23.13
N PRO A 41 2.36 1.61 23.89
CA PRO A 41 1.10 1.46 24.59
C PRO A 41 0.85 2.64 25.55
N LYS A 42 -0.42 2.92 25.84
CA LYS A 42 -0.84 4.03 26.71
C LYS A 42 -0.17 4.00 28.08
N GLU A 43 0.05 2.81 28.63
CA GLU A 43 0.74 2.59 29.90
C GLU A 43 2.23 2.91 29.85
N CYS A 44 2.85 2.88 28.66
CA CYS A 44 4.25 3.24 28.46
C CYS A 44 4.44 4.73 28.09
N ARG A 45 3.34 5.49 27.95
CA ARG A 45 3.38 6.94 27.75
C ARG A 45 3.46 7.62 29.12
N LYS A 46 4.49 8.44 29.37
CA LYS A 46 4.50 9.34 30.55
C LYS A 46 3.35 10.34 30.42
N GLY A 47 2.50 10.42 31.44
CA GLY A 47 1.26 11.20 31.39
C GLY A 47 1.45 12.73 31.35
N GLY A 48 0.62 13.39 30.54
CA GLY A 48 0.11 14.76 30.74
C GLY A 48 0.93 15.94 30.18
N GLU A 49 0.21 16.95 29.68
CA GLU A 49 0.64 18.26 29.13
C GLU A 49 1.67 19.05 29.97
N ARG A 50 1.94 18.65 31.22
CA ARG A 50 2.88 19.32 32.13
C ARG A 50 4.22 18.60 32.30
N SER A 51 4.39 17.39 31.77
CA SER A 51 5.64 16.64 31.87
C SER A 51 6.54 16.88 30.66
N ARG A 52 7.41 17.90 30.72
CA ARG A 52 8.53 18.06 29.77
C ARG A 52 9.61 16.97 29.90
N GLN A 53 9.44 16.00 30.79
CA GLN A 53 10.40 14.93 31.01
C GLN A 53 10.06 13.69 30.19
N THR A 54 10.73 13.56 29.04
CA THR A 54 10.66 12.40 28.13
C THR A 54 11.35 11.15 28.67
N ARG A 55 12.13 11.24 29.75
CA ARG A 55 12.88 10.13 30.36
C ARG A 55 12.31 9.70 31.71
N TRP A 56 12.23 8.39 31.92
CA TRP A 56 11.92 7.79 33.21
C TRP A 56 12.98 8.17 34.24
N THR A 57 12.54 8.56 35.44
CA THR A 57 13.46 8.92 36.53
C THR A 57 13.70 7.71 37.41
N ILE A 58 14.80 7.72 38.18
CA ILE A 58 15.11 6.67 39.17
C ILE A 58 13.93 6.46 40.15
N TRP A 59 13.20 7.53 40.49
CA TRP A 59 12.02 7.45 41.35
C TRP A 59 10.82 6.79 40.70
N ASP A 60 10.71 6.83 39.37
CA ASP A 60 9.69 6.08 38.63
C ASP A 60 10.04 4.58 38.61
N HIS A 61 11.34 4.25 38.50
CA HIS A 61 11.84 2.86 38.65
C HIS A 61 11.52 2.27 40.01
N ALA A 62 11.68 3.04 41.09
CA ALA A 62 11.34 2.58 42.42
C ALA A 62 9.82 2.39 42.60
N ARG A 63 8.98 3.27 42.03
CA ARG A 63 7.52 3.24 42.24
C ARG A 63 6.80 2.17 41.42
N GLN A 64 7.25 1.90 40.19
CA GLN A 64 6.56 0.99 39.27
C GLN A 64 7.54 0.09 38.51
N PRO A 65 8.31 -0.76 39.20
CA PRO A 65 9.36 -1.57 38.58
C PRO A 65 8.81 -2.54 37.52
N HIS A 66 7.61 -3.08 37.72
CA HIS A 66 6.96 -3.98 36.78
C HIS A 66 6.55 -3.28 35.48
N LEU A 67 5.99 -2.06 35.56
CA LEU A 67 5.57 -1.32 34.37
C LEU A 67 6.78 -0.95 33.50
N LEU A 68 7.86 -0.53 34.13
CA LEU A 68 9.11 -0.22 33.43
C LEU A 68 9.71 -1.45 32.76
N ARG A 69 9.83 -2.56 33.49
CA ARG A 69 10.29 -3.83 32.91
C ARG A 69 9.41 -4.26 31.72
N TYR A 70 8.09 -4.11 31.84
CA TYR A 70 7.15 -4.37 30.76
C TYR A 70 7.43 -3.49 29.53
N CYS A 71 7.56 -2.16 29.72
CA CYS A 71 7.82 -1.24 28.62
C CYS A 71 9.19 -1.46 27.97
N ASP A 72 10.21 -1.82 28.75
CA ASP A 72 11.54 -2.18 28.24
C ASP A 72 11.50 -3.47 27.41
N LEU A 73 10.75 -4.48 27.86
CA LEU A 73 10.54 -5.74 27.12
C LEU A 73 9.84 -5.49 25.79
N LEU A 74 8.76 -4.69 25.78
CA LEU A 74 8.08 -4.31 24.54
C LEU A 74 9.00 -3.52 23.59
N GLY A 75 9.72 -2.53 24.12
CA GLY A 75 10.66 -1.73 23.33
C GLY A 75 11.77 -2.60 22.70
N ARG A 76 12.33 -3.53 23.47
CA ARG A 76 13.29 -4.53 22.97
C ARG A 76 12.65 -5.42 21.91
N GLY A 77 11.44 -5.91 22.15
CA GLY A 77 10.72 -6.76 21.20
C GLY A 77 10.50 -6.09 19.86
N HIS A 78 10.03 -4.84 19.84
CA HIS A 78 9.88 -4.08 18.60
C HIS A 78 11.21 -3.89 17.86
N ALA A 79 12.30 -3.61 18.57
CA ALA A 79 13.64 -3.49 17.96
C ALA A 79 14.18 -4.81 17.39
N LEU A 80 13.64 -5.95 17.83
CA LEU A 80 14.02 -7.29 17.38
C LEU A 80 13.15 -7.83 16.24
N LEU A 81 12.02 -7.18 15.89
CA LEU A 81 11.05 -7.72 14.92
C LEU A 81 11.69 -8.15 13.60
N ASP A 82 12.52 -7.31 12.98
CA ASP A 82 13.10 -7.62 11.67
C ASP A 82 14.39 -8.46 11.77
N ARG A 83 15.07 -8.45 12.92
CA ARG A 83 16.35 -9.15 13.12
C ARG A 83 16.20 -10.56 13.69
N SER A 84 15.28 -10.73 14.63
CA SER A 84 15.02 -12.00 15.32
C SER A 84 13.56 -12.04 15.80
N PRO A 85 12.61 -12.38 14.90
CA PRO A 85 11.18 -12.46 15.24
C PRO A 85 10.90 -13.40 16.41
N ALA A 86 11.63 -14.51 16.52
CA ALA A 86 11.50 -15.46 17.63
C ALA A 86 11.84 -14.80 18.98
N SER A 87 12.92 -14.01 19.04
CA SER A 87 13.31 -13.27 20.25
C SER A 87 12.33 -12.13 20.56
N ALA A 88 11.76 -11.48 19.53
CA ALA A 88 10.69 -10.49 19.72
C ALA A 88 9.45 -11.11 20.37
N ARG A 89 9.06 -12.31 19.93
CA ARG A 89 7.96 -13.08 20.53
C ARG A 89 8.26 -13.50 21.98
N GLU A 90 9.50 -13.93 22.27
CA GLU A 90 9.89 -14.25 23.64
C GLU A 90 9.82 -13.03 24.56
N ALA A 91 10.31 -11.87 24.11
CA ALA A 91 10.19 -10.61 24.84
C ALA A 91 8.72 -10.24 25.09
N ALA A 92 7.84 -10.46 24.11
CA ALA A 92 6.40 -10.26 24.26
C ALA A 92 5.79 -11.19 25.32
N SER A 93 6.15 -12.48 25.31
CA SER A 93 5.68 -13.45 26.31
C SER A 93 6.14 -13.06 27.72
N LEU A 94 7.39 -12.64 27.89
CA LEU A 94 7.88 -12.13 29.16
C LEU A 94 7.16 -10.85 29.60
N ALA A 95 6.81 -9.95 28.66
CA ALA A 95 6.05 -8.75 28.97
C ALA A 95 4.65 -9.10 29.49
N ASP A 96 3.96 -10.06 28.86
CA ASP A 96 2.65 -10.54 29.32
C ASP A 96 2.72 -11.19 30.71
N GLN A 97 3.79 -11.92 31.03
CA GLN A 97 4.00 -12.45 32.38
C GLN A 97 4.21 -11.35 33.43
N VAL A 98 4.90 -10.26 33.08
CA VAL A 98 5.16 -9.13 33.99
C VAL A 98 3.90 -8.30 34.23
N LEU A 99 3.10 -8.08 33.19
CA LEU A 99 1.86 -7.31 33.27
C LEU A 99 0.78 -7.93 32.37
N PRO A 100 0.03 -8.92 32.88
CA PRO A 100 -0.93 -9.69 32.08
C PRO A 100 -2.17 -8.88 31.71
N GLY A 101 -2.86 -9.34 30.66
CA GLY A 101 -4.14 -8.77 30.22
C GLY A 101 -3.99 -7.46 29.45
N LYS A 102 -2.81 -7.21 28.88
CA LYS A 102 -2.55 -6.07 27.99
C LYS A 102 -2.58 -6.53 26.53
N ALA A 103 -3.07 -5.66 25.66
CA ALA A 103 -3.13 -5.95 24.23
C ALA A 103 -1.75 -5.92 23.55
N ALA A 104 -0.82 -5.09 24.04
CA ALA A 104 0.44 -4.83 23.35
C ALA A 104 1.36 -6.06 23.21
N PRO A 105 1.51 -6.95 24.21
CA PRO A 105 2.21 -8.22 24.02
C PRO A 105 1.62 -9.09 22.91
N LEU A 106 0.29 -9.13 22.77
CA LEU A 106 -0.39 -9.86 21.70
C LEU A 106 -0.12 -9.22 20.34
N VAL A 107 -0.17 -7.89 20.22
CA VAL A 107 0.19 -7.19 18.98
C VAL A 107 1.62 -7.49 18.59
N LEU A 108 2.57 -7.39 19.52
CA LEU A 108 3.98 -7.69 19.25
C LEU A 108 4.19 -9.16 18.85
N THR A 109 3.48 -10.08 19.50
CA THR A 109 3.49 -11.52 19.15
C THR A 109 2.93 -11.77 17.76
N ALA A 110 1.80 -11.13 17.41
CA ALA A 110 1.20 -11.24 16.09
C ALA A 110 2.14 -10.73 15.00
N ARG A 111 2.75 -9.55 15.20
CA ARG A 111 3.74 -8.97 14.27
C ARG A 111 4.97 -9.88 14.11
N ALA A 112 5.44 -10.51 15.19
CA ALA A 112 6.49 -11.52 15.11
C ALA A 112 6.06 -12.74 14.27
N HIS A 113 4.82 -13.21 14.43
CA HIS A 113 4.25 -14.28 13.60
C HIS A 113 4.16 -13.91 12.11
N VAL A 114 3.83 -12.64 11.78
CA VAL A 114 3.86 -12.14 10.40
C VAL A 114 5.26 -12.27 9.79
N ARG A 115 6.31 -11.87 10.51
CA ARG A 115 7.71 -12.01 10.05
C ARG A 115 8.14 -13.47 9.90
N LEU A 116 7.55 -14.38 10.69
CA LEU A 116 7.73 -15.84 10.58
C LEU A 116 6.83 -16.48 9.52
N ARG A 117 5.99 -15.70 8.81
CA ARG A 117 4.99 -16.18 7.83
C ARG A 117 3.95 -17.14 8.41
N ASP A 118 3.72 -17.07 9.72
CA ASP A 118 2.70 -17.85 10.45
C ASP A 118 1.42 -17.02 10.56
N PHE A 119 0.76 -16.79 9.42
CA PHE A 119 -0.37 -15.87 9.29
C PHE A 119 -1.60 -16.30 10.08
N ASP A 120 -1.82 -17.60 10.27
CA ASP A 120 -2.96 -18.11 11.03
C ASP A 120 -2.85 -17.72 12.51
N ARG A 121 -1.67 -17.89 13.12
CA ARG A 121 -1.45 -17.47 14.51
C ARG A 121 -1.43 -15.95 14.63
N ALA A 122 -0.82 -15.25 13.68
CA ALA A 122 -0.84 -13.79 13.66
C ALA A 122 -2.29 -13.25 13.68
N LEU A 123 -3.19 -13.83 12.89
CA LEU A 123 -4.58 -13.37 12.82
C LEU A 123 -5.30 -13.58 14.15
N GLN A 124 -5.12 -14.74 14.78
CA GLN A 124 -5.70 -15.05 16.08
C GLN A 124 -5.21 -14.08 17.16
N ASP A 125 -3.92 -13.76 17.18
CA ASP A 125 -3.36 -12.85 18.19
C ASP A 125 -3.78 -11.40 17.96
N PHE A 126 -3.87 -10.95 16.70
CA PHE A 126 -4.48 -9.65 16.39
C PHE A 126 -5.96 -9.57 16.80
N GLN A 127 -6.73 -10.64 16.57
CA GLN A 127 -8.13 -10.70 17.00
C GLN A 127 -8.26 -10.60 18.52
N LYS A 128 -7.45 -11.36 19.28
CA LYS A 128 -7.42 -11.28 20.74
C LYS A 128 -7.01 -9.88 21.23
N ALA A 129 -5.96 -9.30 20.63
CA ALA A 129 -5.51 -7.95 20.97
C ALA A 129 -6.62 -6.90 20.79
N ARG A 130 -7.34 -6.99 19.66
CA ARG A 130 -8.49 -6.13 19.35
C ARG A 130 -9.63 -6.25 20.35
N THR A 131 -9.89 -7.45 20.88
CA THR A 131 -10.91 -7.66 21.94
C THR A 131 -10.50 -6.99 23.25
N ILE A 132 -9.20 -6.94 23.58
CA ILE A 132 -8.71 -6.31 24.81
C ILE A 132 -8.67 -4.78 24.67
N ASP A 133 -8.08 -4.28 23.59
CA ASP A 133 -8.00 -2.85 23.29
C ASP A 133 -7.99 -2.63 21.77
N PRO A 134 -9.11 -2.18 21.16
CA PRO A 134 -9.16 -1.91 19.73
C PRO A 134 -8.13 -0.89 19.26
N ARG A 135 -7.74 0.06 20.12
CA ARG A 135 -6.78 1.12 19.77
C ARG A 135 -5.34 0.61 19.72
N SER A 136 -5.06 -0.58 20.24
CA SER A 136 -3.73 -1.20 20.17
C SER A 136 -3.29 -1.49 18.74
N LEU A 137 -4.24 -1.56 17.80
CA LEU A 137 -3.99 -1.82 16.38
C LEU A 137 -3.94 -0.54 15.53
N GLU A 138 -4.10 0.66 16.10
CA GLU A 138 -4.11 1.90 15.33
C GLU A 138 -2.71 2.35 14.87
N GLU A 139 -1.63 1.70 15.35
CA GLU A 139 -0.27 1.95 14.87
C GLU A 139 -0.16 1.56 13.37
N PRO A 140 0.38 2.42 12.50
CA PRO A 140 0.49 2.15 11.06
C PRO A 140 1.17 0.82 10.72
N ALA A 141 2.26 0.49 11.42
CA ALA A 141 2.97 -0.77 11.19
C ALA A 141 2.14 -1.99 11.63
N ALA A 142 1.38 -1.88 12.72
CA ALA A 142 0.48 -2.94 13.16
C ALA A 142 -0.72 -3.10 12.21
N LEU A 143 -1.28 -2.01 11.69
CA LEU A 143 -2.30 -2.04 10.64
C LEU A 143 -1.79 -2.72 9.38
N HIS A 144 -0.56 -2.43 8.97
CA HIS A 144 0.04 -3.05 7.78
C HIS A 144 0.22 -4.55 7.98
N ASP A 145 0.81 -4.96 9.11
CA ASP A 145 0.99 -6.37 9.46
C ASP A 145 -0.36 -7.12 9.55
N LEU A 146 -1.40 -6.48 10.08
CA LEU A 146 -2.77 -7.01 10.10
C LEU A 146 -3.35 -7.18 8.69
N ALA A 147 -3.20 -6.17 7.83
CA ALA A 147 -3.72 -6.22 6.46
C ALA A 147 -3.04 -7.32 5.63
N ILE A 148 -1.72 -7.49 5.78
CA ILE A 148 -0.96 -8.61 5.19
C ILE A 148 -1.51 -9.93 5.69
N THR A 149 -1.75 -10.05 7.00
CA THR A 149 -2.27 -11.27 7.62
C THR A 149 -3.65 -11.63 7.08
N GLN A 150 -4.57 -10.66 7.02
CA GLN A 150 -5.92 -10.82 6.47
C GLN A 150 -5.89 -11.22 5.00
N LYS A 151 -4.99 -10.64 4.21
CA LYS A 151 -4.78 -11.00 2.81
C LYS A 151 -4.36 -12.48 2.68
N HIS A 152 -3.38 -12.91 3.47
CA HIS A 152 -2.88 -14.29 3.42
C HIS A 152 -3.87 -15.32 3.97
N SER A 153 -4.76 -14.92 4.89
CA SER A 153 -5.84 -15.77 5.38
C SER A 153 -7.07 -15.80 4.46
N GLY A 154 -7.02 -15.12 3.30
CA GLY A 154 -8.13 -15.03 2.34
C GLY A 154 -9.24 -14.05 2.72
N ALA A 155 -9.11 -13.30 3.81
CA ALA A 155 -10.06 -12.27 4.24
C ALA A 155 -9.83 -10.95 3.49
N LEU A 156 -10.00 -10.97 2.16
CA LEU A 156 -9.61 -9.87 1.27
C LEU A 156 -10.38 -8.56 1.54
N GLU A 157 -11.66 -8.64 1.87
CA GLU A 157 -12.47 -7.45 2.19
C GLU A 157 -12.04 -6.83 3.53
N ASP A 158 -11.73 -7.66 4.52
CA ASP A 158 -11.18 -7.17 5.80
C ASP A 158 -9.82 -6.52 5.60
N ALA A 159 -8.96 -7.09 4.74
CA ALA A 159 -7.67 -6.51 4.38
C ALA A 159 -7.87 -5.14 3.69
N ALA A 160 -8.78 -5.05 2.73
CA ALA A 160 -9.11 -3.79 2.05
C ALA A 160 -9.62 -2.73 3.03
N ALA A 161 -10.48 -3.11 3.98
CA ALA A 161 -10.93 -2.21 5.05
C ALA A 161 -9.77 -1.72 5.93
N THR A 162 -8.83 -2.60 6.30
CA THR A 162 -7.64 -2.23 7.06
C THR A 162 -6.73 -1.28 6.27
N TYR A 163 -6.50 -1.52 4.98
CA TYR A 163 -5.73 -0.59 4.13
C TYR A 163 -6.40 0.78 4.03
N ARG A 164 -7.73 0.87 3.93
CA ARG A 164 -8.44 2.17 3.94
C ARG A 164 -8.23 2.96 5.24
N ILE A 165 -8.05 2.26 6.36
CA ILE A 165 -7.68 2.89 7.64
C ILE A 165 -6.21 3.31 7.61
N LEU A 166 -5.32 2.52 7.02
CA LEU A 166 -3.89 2.77 6.97
C LEU A 166 -3.49 3.90 6.00
N VAL A 167 -4.10 3.98 4.81
CA VAL A 167 -3.69 4.91 3.75
C VAL A 167 -3.65 6.39 4.19
N PRO A 168 -4.64 6.92 4.93
CA PRO A 168 -4.57 8.29 5.47
C PRO A 168 -3.45 8.52 6.50
N ARG A 169 -2.80 7.46 6.96
CA ARG A 169 -1.77 7.45 8.01
C ARG A 169 -0.37 7.10 7.47
N LEU A 170 -0.20 6.99 6.15
CA LEU A 170 1.06 6.56 5.52
C LEU A 170 2.26 7.45 5.88
N ASP A 171 2.05 8.75 6.10
CA ASP A 171 3.13 9.66 6.47
C ASP A 171 3.81 9.33 7.79
N LEU A 172 3.18 8.48 8.61
CA LEU A 172 3.72 7.98 9.86
C LEU A 172 4.66 6.79 9.67
N LEU A 173 4.70 6.18 8.49
CA LEU A 173 5.71 5.19 8.13
C LEU A 173 7.03 5.91 7.78
N PRO A 174 8.18 5.48 8.31
CA PRO A 174 9.42 6.22 8.14
C PRO A 174 9.98 6.16 6.71
N ASP A 175 9.86 5.01 6.05
CA ASP A 175 10.46 4.77 4.73
C ASP A 175 9.47 5.10 3.60
N THR A 176 9.97 5.74 2.55
CA THR A 176 9.18 6.03 1.35
C THR A 176 8.89 4.76 0.57
N ASP A 177 9.82 3.81 0.52
CA ASP A 177 9.61 2.53 -0.16
C ASP A 177 8.47 1.75 0.51
N ASP A 178 8.39 1.74 1.84
CA ASP A 178 7.30 1.12 2.59
C ASP A 178 5.95 1.78 2.28
N ARG A 179 5.91 3.12 2.19
CA ARG A 179 4.68 3.85 1.82
C ARG A 179 4.19 3.45 0.43
N VAL A 180 5.11 3.36 -0.54
CA VAL A 180 4.77 2.93 -1.90
C VAL A 180 4.32 1.47 -1.92
N ALA A 181 4.98 0.58 -1.17
CA ALA A 181 4.61 -0.82 -1.07
C ALA A 181 3.18 -1.00 -0.51
N VAL A 182 2.83 -0.28 0.55
CA VAL A 182 1.47 -0.29 1.11
C VAL A 182 0.42 0.16 0.08
N LEU A 183 0.72 1.22 -0.69
CA LEU A 183 -0.18 1.70 -1.74
C LEU A 183 -0.33 0.68 -2.88
N LEU A 184 0.75 0.00 -3.26
CA LEU A 184 0.73 -1.08 -4.26
C LEU A 184 -0.13 -2.27 -3.79
N GLU A 185 0.02 -2.69 -2.53
CA GLU A 185 -0.78 -3.76 -1.93
C GLU A 185 -2.27 -3.40 -1.88
N ALA A 186 -2.60 -2.19 -1.43
CA ALA A 186 -3.97 -1.70 -1.38
C ALA A 186 -4.59 -1.60 -2.78
N ALA A 187 -3.82 -1.10 -3.76
CA ALA A 187 -4.27 -0.99 -5.14
C ALA A 187 -4.50 -2.37 -5.79
N ALA A 188 -3.61 -3.33 -5.56
CA ALA A 188 -3.77 -4.70 -6.08
C ALA A 188 -5.04 -5.36 -5.54
N LEU A 189 -5.34 -5.19 -4.24
CA LEU A 189 -6.61 -5.64 -3.65
C LEU A 189 -7.82 -4.91 -4.24
N ALA A 190 -7.71 -3.61 -4.49
CA ALA A 190 -8.77 -2.84 -5.12
C ALA A 190 -9.04 -3.32 -6.55
N MET A 191 -8.01 -3.56 -7.36
CA MET A 191 -8.14 -4.13 -8.71
C MET A 191 -8.77 -5.53 -8.69
N ASN A 192 -8.46 -6.35 -7.67
CA ASN A 192 -9.01 -7.69 -7.55
C ASN A 192 -10.53 -7.72 -7.32
N ARG A 193 -11.15 -6.62 -6.85
CA ARG A 193 -12.61 -6.49 -6.72
C ARG A 193 -13.31 -6.21 -8.06
N GLY A 194 -12.55 -6.07 -9.15
CA GLY A 194 -13.09 -5.79 -10.48
C GLY A 194 -13.50 -4.32 -10.65
N PRO A 195 -14.53 -4.01 -11.46
CA PRO A 195 -14.83 -2.66 -11.92
C PRO A 195 -15.11 -1.66 -10.78
N SER A 196 -15.75 -2.12 -9.70
CA SER A 196 -16.09 -1.28 -8.55
C SER A 196 -14.86 -0.82 -7.74
N GLY A 197 -13.70 -1.45 -7.93
CA GLY A 197 -12.46 -1.10 -7.26
C GLY A 197 -11.46 -0.34 -8.11
N LEU A 198 -11.73 -0.12 -9.41
CA LEU A 198 -10.78 0.51 -10.33
C LEU A 198 -10.53 1.99 -10.03
N ASP A 199 -11.55 2.73 -9.59
CA ASP A 199 -11.40 4.13 -9.20
C ASP A 199 -10.49 4.26 -7.97
N GLU A 200 -10.69 3.39 -6.97
CA GLU A 200 -9.86 3.33 -5.77
C GLU A 200 -8.42 2.91 -6.11
N ALA A 201 -8.24 1.89 -6.97
CA ALA A 201 -6.92 1.48 -7.44
C ALA A 201 -6.18 2.62 -8.16
N THR A 202 -6.86 3.32 -9.06
CA THR A 202 -6.30 4.45 -9.82
C THR A 202 -5.89 5.59 -8.89
N ALA A 203 -6.71 5.90 -7.88
CA ALA A 203 -6.39 6.92 -6.88
C ALA A 203 -5.14 6.54 -6.06
N LEU A 204 -5.07 5.30 -5.57
CA LEU A 204 -3.95 4.79 -4.78
C LEU A 204 -2.64 4.76 -5.59
N LEU A 205 -2.69 4.29 -6.84
CA LEU A 205 -1.53 4.25 -7.74
C LEU A 205 -1.08 5.65 -8.17
N SER A 206 -2.02 6.57 -8.36
CA SER A 206 -1.70 7.99 -8.63
C SER A 206 -1.03 8.65 -7.42
N GLN A 207 -1.50 8.34 -6.20
CA GLN A 207 -0.83 8.77 -4.97
C GLN A 207 0.57 8.18 -4.88
N ALA A 208 0.75 6.88 -5.16
CA ALA A 208 2.06 6.23 -5.15
C ALA A 208 3.03 6.87 -6.15
N ARG A 209 2.54 7.22 -7.35
CA ARG A 209 3.31 7.93 -8.38
C ARG A 209 3.72 9.33 -7.93
N SER A 210 2.95 9.98 -7.06
CA SER A 210 3.25 11.33 -6.55
C SER A 210 4.35 11.36 -5.47
N LEU A 211 4.69 10.22 -4.88
CA LEU A 211 5.77 10.10 -3.91
C LEU A 211 7.15 10.22 -4.59
N PRO A 212 8.22 10.54 -3.83
CA PRO A 212 9.58 10.55 -4.36
C PRO A 212 9.94 9.26 -5.10
N LEU A 213 10.81 9.37 -6.10
CA LEU A 213 11.24 8.25 -6.94
C LEU A 213 11.71 7.08 -6.05
N SER A 214 11.14 5.91 -6.31
CA SER A 214 11.40 4.67 -5.58
C SER A 214 11.78 3.58 -6.56
N LYS A 215 12.37 2.48 -6.05
CA LYS A 215 12.62 1.28 -6.85
C LYS A 215 11.34 0.69 -7.47
N HIS A 216 10.19 1.01 -6.89
CA HIS A 216 8.88 0.53 -7.34
C HIS A 216 8.25 1.41 -8.43
N SER A 217 8.86 2.53 -8.82
CA SER A 217 8.25 3.46 -9.79
C SER A 217 7.82 2.79 -11.12
N PRO A 218 8.60 1.89 -11.75
CA PRO A 218 8.14 1.16 -12.92
C PRO A 218 6.89 0.31 -12.66
N ILE A 219 6.83 -0.37 -11.51
CA ILE A 219 5.71 -1.23 -11.11
C ILE A 219 4.44 -0.40 -10.94
N VAL A 220 4.56 0.76 -10.26
CA VAL A 220 3.45 1.70 -10.07
C VAL A 220 2.90 2.17 -11.42
N LEU A 221 3.77 2.55 -12.37
CA LEU A 221 3.34 3.00 -13.69
C LEU A 221 2.68 1.88 -14.50
N GLY A 222 3.23 0.66 -14.47
CA GLY A 222 2.66 -0.50 -15.16
C GLY A 222 1.26 -0.86 -14.64
N LEU A 223 1.10 -0.93 -13.31
CA LEU A 223 -0.21 -1.19 -12.70
C LEU A 223 -1.20 -0.05 -12.93
N LEU A 224 -0.74 1.20 -12.89
CA LEU A 224 -1.59 2.36 -13.14
C LEU A 224 -2.11 2.36 -14.57
N ALA A 225 -1.26 2.05 -15.56
CA ALA A 225 -1.69 1.92 -16.94
C ALA A 225 -2.75 0.82 -17.11
N LEU A 226 -2.53 -0.35 -16.50
CA LEU A 226 -3.50 -1.46 -16.54
C LEU A 226 -4.83 -1.09 -15.86
N ALA A 227 -4.80 -0.43 -14.71
CA ALA A 227 -6.00 0.02 -14.01
C ALA A 227 -6.81 1.05 -14.82
N LEU A 228 -6.12 2.03 -15.42
CA LEU A 228 -6.74 3.05 -16.28
C LEU A 228 -7.35 2.45 -17.55
N ASP A 229 -6.67 1.49 -18.18
CA ASP A 229 -7.18 0.81 -19.37
C ASP A 229 -8.45 0.00 -19.04
N ARG A 230 -8.46 -0.72 -17.92
CA ARG A 230 -9.66 -1.42 -17.43
C ARG A 230 -10.79 -0.46 -17.05
N ALA A 231 -10.45 0.74 -16.57
CA ALA A 231 -11.40 1.81 -16.29
C ALA A 231 -11.86 2.57 -17.56
N SER A 232 -11.53 2.08 -18.76
CA SER A 232 -11.86 2.73 -20.04
C SER A 232 -11.30 4.15 -20.20
N SER A 233 -10.23 4.48 -19.48
CA SER A 233 -9.53 5.78 -19.53
C SER A 233 -8.26 5.67 -20.39
N SER A 234 -8.44 5.29 -21.66
CA SER A 234 -7.35 4.93 -22.59
C SER A 234 -6.31 6.04 -22.80
N GLU A 235 -6.74 7.30 -22.93
CA GLU A 235 -5.82 8.42 -23.11
C GLU A 235 -4.87 8.59 -21.91
N GLN A 236 -5.40 8.42 -20.70
CA GLN A 236 -4.58 8.49 -19.48
C GLN A 236 -3.67 7.27 -19.36
N ALA A 237 -4.15 6.08 -19.72
CA ALA A 237 -3.34 4.87 -19.77
C ALA A 237 -2.15 5.04 -20.74
N ASP A 238 -2.40 5.56 -21.94
CA ASP A 238 -1.37 5.83 -22.95
C ASP A 238 -0.33 6.84 -22.45
N ALA A 239 -0.76 7.92 -21.79
CA ALA A 239 0.14 8.91 -21.21
C ALA A 239 1.04 8.32 -20.10
N VAL A 240 0.50 7.39 -19.30
CA VAL A 240 1.27 6.66 -18.27
C VAL A 240 2.26 5.70 -18.92
N LEU A 241 1.84 4.96 -19.95
CA LEU A 241 2.73 4.09 -20.72
C LEU A 241 3.86 4.91 -21.36
N ASP A 242 3.57 6.07 -21.94
CA ASP A 242 4.60 6.97 -22.47
C ASP A 242 5.65 7.38 -21.42
N ALA A 243 5.23 7.64 -20.18
CA ALA A 243 6.14 7.93 -19.08
C ALA A 243 6.99 6.70 -18.69
N LEU A 244 6.40 5.51 -18.69
CA LEU A 244 7.10 4.26 -18.43
C LEU A 244 8.17 3.97 -19.49
N HIS A 245 7.85 4.16 -20.77
CA HIS A 245 8.81 3.96 -21.87
C HIS A 245 9.96 4.96 -21.82
N ARG A 246 9.66 6.26 -21.59
CA ARG A 246 10.70 7.30 -21.45
C ARG A 246 11.69 7.04 -20.32
N SER A 247 11.26 6.35 -19.27
CA SER A 247 12.12 5.98 -18.13
C SER A 247 12.80 4.62 -18.30
N ASN A 248 12.69 3.98 -19.47
CA ASN A 248 13.11 2.60 -19.71
C ASN A 248 12.50 1.59 -18.72
N GLY A 249 11.35 1.93 -18.14
CA GLY A 249 10.69 1.14 -17.11
C GLY A 249 10.13 -0.17 -17.65
N ALA A 250 9.69 -0.21 -18.91
CA ALA A 250 9.17 -1.43 -19.55
C ALA A 250 10.22 -2.56 -19.57
N ALA A 251 11.47 -2.23 -19.90
CA ALA A 251 12.59 -3.17 -19.84
C ALA A 251 12.83 -3.68 -18.41
N VAL A 252 12.75 -2.80 -17.42
CA VAL A 252 12.86 -3.19 -15.99
C VAL A 252 11.74 -4.17 -15.63
N LEU A 253 10.49 -3.87 -16.01
CA LEU A 253 9.35 -4.74 -15.71
C LEU A 253 9.51 -6.14 -16.30
N ALA A 254 10.01 -6.25 -17.53
CA ALA A 254 10.23 -7.53 -18.18
C ALA A 254 11.27 -8.43 -17.48
N THR A 255 12.14 -7.86 -16.64
CA THR A 255 13.17 -8.61 -15.89
C THR A 255 12.73 -9.03 -14.50
N LEU A 256 11.62 -8.49 -13.99
CA LEU A 256 11.12 -8.81 -12.66
C LEU A 256 10.47 -10.19 -12.63
N ASP A 257 10.84 -10.99 -11.64
CA ASP A 257 10.19 -12.25 -11.33
C ASP A 257 8.82 -11.97 -10.69
N PRO A 258 7.69 -12.44 -11.26
CA PRO A 258 6.37 -12.29 -10.66
C PRO A 258 6.30 -12.84 -9.23
N ALA A 259 7.05 -13.90 -8.92
CA ALA A 259 7.08 -14.50 -7.58
C ALA A 259 7.71 -13.58 -6.53
N SER A 260 8.49 -12.58 -6.97
CA SER A 260 9.10 -11.56 -6.11
C SER A 260 8.14 -10.42 -5.74
N LEU A 261 6.89 -10.43 -6.24
CA LEU A 261 5.88 -9.38 -6.05
C LEU A 261 4.77 -9.85 -5.08
N PRO A 262 5.04 -9.92 -3.76
CA PRO A 262 4.10 -10.48 -2.77
C PRO A 262 2.82 -9.65 -2.60
N PHE A 263 2.75 -8.46 -3.18
CA PHE A 263 1.59 -7.58 -3.12
C PHE A 263 0.47 -7.99 -4.08
N LEU A 264 0.77 -8.73 -5.16
CA LEU A 264 -0.25 -9.18 -6.10
C LEU A 264 -1.09 -10.32 -5.49
N THR A 265 -2.41 -10.15 -5.49
CA THR A 265 -3.35 -11.20 -5.05
C THR A 265 -3.36 -12.38 -6.02
N ASN A 266 -3.25 -12.10 -7.32
CA ASN A 266 -3.15 -13.09 -8.38
C ASN A 266 -1.83 -12.86 -9.15
N PRO A 267 -0.85 -13.79 -9.07
CA PRO A 267 0.42 -13.64 -9.78
C PRO A 267 0.27 -13.46 -11.30
N ASN A 268 -0.80 -13.99 -11.89
CA ASN A 268 -1.06 -13.88 -13.32
C ASN A 268 -1.38 -12.44 -13.74
N GLU A 269 -1.83 -11.57 -12.83
CA GLU A 269 -2.05 -10.15 -13.12
C GLU A 269 -0.77 -9.46 -13.62
N TRP A 270 0.40 -9.95 -13.19
CA TRP A 270 1.67 -9.45 -13.74
C TRP A 270 1.80 -9.68 -15.25
N THR A 271 1.26 -10.80 -15.75
CA THR A 271 1.26 -11.08 -17.19
C THR A 271 0.43 -10.05 -17.95
N ALA A 272 -0.69 -9.59 -17.39
CA ALA A 272 -1.48 -8.51 -17.97
C ALA A 272 -0.73 -7.17 -17.96
N VAL A 273 0.00 -6.86 -16.88
CA VAL A 273 0.87 -5.67 -16.81
C VAL A 273 1.96 -5.72 -17.89
N LEU A 274 2.62 -6.87 -18.07
CA LEU A 274 3.62 -7.01 -19.13
C LEU A 274 2.98 -6.88 -20.51
N ALA A 275 1.82 -7.51 -20.73
CA ALA A 275 1.14 -7.49 -22.00
C ALA A 275 0.77 -6.06 -22.45
N ILE A 276 0.17 -5.26 -21.58
CA ILE A 276 -0.20 -3.87 -21.90
C ILE A 276 1.03 -3.00 -22.19
N THR A 277 2.16 -3.24 -21.50
CA THR A 277 3.39 -2.48 -21.75
C THR A 277 4.02 -2.80 -23.09
N LEU A 278 3.88 -4.05 -23.57
CA LEU A 278 4.45 -4.50 -24.84
C LEU A 278 3.66 -4.02 -26.06
N GLU A 279 2.41 -3.57 -25.92
CA GLU A 279 1.55 -3.24 -27.06
C GLU A 279 2.13 -2.19 -27.99
N ARG A 280 2.96 -1.29 -27.47
CA ARG A 280 3.61 -0.22 -28.22
C ARG A 280 4.97 -0.60 -28.80
N GLU A 281 5.67 -1.55 -28.19
CA GLU A 281 7.02 -1.96 -28.59
C GLU A 281 6.99 -3.14 -29.57
N ASP A 282 6.24 -4.18 -29.21
CA ASP A 282 6.14 -5.41 -29.97
C ASP A 282 4.73 -5.98 -29.82
N ARG A 283 3.89 -5.63 -30.78
CA ARG A 283 2.49 -6.06 -30.85
C ARG A 283 2.33 -7.58 -30.89
N SER A 284 3.24 -8.29 -31.56
CA SER A 284 3.17 -9.76 -31.65
C SER A 284 3.44 -10.39 -30.29
N ARG A 285 4.46 -9.90 -29.57
CA ARG A 285 4.73 -10.31 -28.19
C ARG A 285 3.61 -9.91 -27.24
N ALA A 286 3.00 -8.74 -27.42
CA ALA A 286 1.84 -8.30 -26.63
C ALA A 286 0.66 -9.28 -26.78
N VAL A 287 0.31 -9.66 -28.02
CA VAL A 287 -0.75 -10.64 -28.29
C VAL A 287 -0.45 -11.98 -27.60
N MET A 288 0.76 -12.53 -27.79
CA MET A 288 1.14 -13.79 -27.13
C MET A 288 1.08 -13.70 -25.59
N THR A 289 1.45 -12.55 -25.02
CA THR A 289 1.44 -12.35 -23.57
C THR A 289 0.02 -12.21 -23.04
N TRP A 290 -0.87 -11.51 -23.77
CA TRP A 290 -2.30 -11.46 -23.46
C TRP A 290 -2.96 -12.84 -23.58
N GLU A 291 -2.63 -13.63 -24.59
CA GLU A 291 -3.14 -15.00 -24.73
C GLU A 291 -2.72 -15.88 -23.54
N ARG A 292 -1.46 -15.80 -23.11
CA ARG A 292 -1.00 -16.48 -21.89
C ARG A 292 -1.81 -16.07 -20.67
N TYR A 293 -2.13 -14.78 -20.56
CA TYR A 293 -3.00 -14.29 -19.50
C TYR A 293 -4.41 -14.87 -19.62
N VAL A 294 -5.02 -14.88 -20.80
CA VAL A 294 -6.33 -15.51 -21.06
C VAL A 294 -6.32 -17.01 -20.72
N ASP A 295 -5.26 -17.72 -21.07
CA ASP A 295 -5.08 -19.17 -20.81
C ASP A 295 -4.96 -19.49 -19.32
N SER A 296 -4.47 -18.54 -18.52
CA SER A 296 -4.47 -18.64 -17.05
C SER A 296 -5.86 -18.56 -16.43
N LYS A 297 -6.90 -18.28 -17.24
CA LYS A 297 -8.32 -18.16 -16.85
C LYS A 297 -8.51 -17.20 -15.66
N PRO A 298 -8.11 -15.92 -15.79
CA PRO A 298 -8.36 -14.92 -14.77
C PRO A 298 -9.87 -14.80 -14.48
N PRO A 299 -10.24 -14.34 -13.28
CA PRO A 299 -11.65 -14.13 -12.94
C PRO A 299 -12.29 -13.10 -13.87
N GLU A 300 -13.59 -13.22 -14.08
CA GLU A 300 -14.37 -12.14 -14.70
C GLU A 300 -14.36 -10.89 -13.79
N PRO A 301 -14.33 -9.67 -14.35
CA PRO A 301 -14.40 -9.33 -15.78
C PRO A 301 -13.03 -9.20 -16.48
N HIS A 302 -11.93 -9.59 -15.83
CA HIS A 302 -10.59 -9.42 -16.40
C HIS A 302 -10.37 -10.31 -17.62
N LEU A 303 -11.00 -11.49 -17.66
CA LEU A 303 -10.97 -12.39 -18.81
C LEU A 303 -11.64 -11.77 -20.04
N ALA A 304 -12.86 -11.23 -19.90
CA ALA A 304 -13.56 -10.55 -20.99
C ALA A 304 -12.75 -9.37 -21.54
N HIS A 305 -12.18 -8.55 -20.65
CA HIS A 305 -11.31 -7.44 -21.02
C HIS A 305 -10.08 -7.90 -21.82
N ALA A 306 -9.37 -8.92 -21.34
CA ALA A 306 -8.19 -9.45 -22.02
C ALA A 306 -8.49 -10.02 -23.41
N LYS A 307 -9.62 -10.75 -23.56
CA LYS A 307 -10.08 -11.25 -24.87
C LYS A 307 -10.39 -10.10 -25.84
N ALA A 308 -11.13 -9.09 -25.38
CA ALA A 308 -11.41 -7.91 -26.18
C ALA A 308 -10.13 -7.19 -26.63
N ARG A 309 -9.11 -7.15 -25.77
CA ARG A 309 -7.79 -6.59 -26.10
C ARG A 309 -7.08 -7.40 -27.17
N VAL A 310 -7.02 -8.73 -27.04
CA VAL A 310 -6.43 -9.63 -28.07
C VAL A 310 -7.11 -9.41 -29.43
N ASP A 311 -8.44 -9.35 -29.46
CA ASP A 311 -9.20 -9.15 -30.69
C ASP A 311 -8.91 -7.78 -31.33
N SER A 312 -8.84 -6.72 -30.52
CA SER A 312 -8.46 -5.38 -30.97
C SER A 312 -7.04 -5.36 -31.56
N LEU A 313 -6.08 -5.97 -30.85
CA LEU A 313 -4.70 -6.14 -31.28
C LEU A 313 -4.52 -7.10 -32.44
N ARG A 314 -5.55 -7.81 -32.90
CA ARG A 314 -5.51 -8.55 -34.18
C ARG A 314 -6.11 -7.76 -35.33
N LYS A 315 -7.15 -6.98 -35.05
CA LYS A 315 -7.91 -6.22 -36.06
C LYS A 315 -7.23 -4.93 -36.51
N ALA A 316 -6.49 -4.24 -35.64
CA ALA A 316 -5.88 -2.98 -36.06
C ALA A 316 -4.82 -3.23 -37.17
N PRO A 317 -4.79 -2.49 -38.27
CA PRO A 317 -3.67 -2.59 -39.21
C PRO A 317 -2.37 -2.26 -38.45
N GLY A 318 -1.27 -2.96 -38.75
CA GLY A 318 0.02 -2.61 -38.17
C GLY A 318 0.29 -1.13 -38.44
N ARG A 319 0.44 -0.30 -37.40
CA ARG A 319 0.98 1.04 -37.60
C ARG A 319 2.39 0.83 -38.16
N PRO A 320 2.70 1.35 -39.36
CA PRO A 320 4.04 1.27 -39.91
C PRO A 320 5.05 1.99 -39.03
#